data_AF-A0A8B7D162-F1
#
_entry.id   AF-A0A8B7D162-F1
#
_cell.length_a   1.000
_cell.length_b   1.000
_cell.length_c   1.000
_cell.angle_alpha   90.00
_cell.angle_beta   90.00
_cell.angle_gamma   90.00
#
_symmetry.space_group_name_H-M   'P 1'
#
loop_
_entity.id
_entity.type
_entity.pdbx_description
1 polymer ?
#
loop_
_entity_poly.entity_id
_entity_poly.type
_entity_poly.pdbx_seq_one_letter_code
_entity_poly.pdbx_strand_id
1 'polypeptide(L)'
;MAETLSIAVPPLPWRRIVVGCGMAAIDFVATVDAFPKPDDKIRSKRLKVLGGGNAGNALTCAARLGLTPRLISKVADDTHGGYILAELEADGIDISNVVICNGGTSTFSYVIVDNQMKTRTCIYTPVYPAMVPEDLPRSSLLSALDEAKLVYFDGWLHRTALVIAQQAAEMNIPILIDAETNKSGLNGLLDLASYIICSEKFPQEWTSIPSITYALVSILLRFPHVRFAIATLGEKGCIMLERSIDDEGSDIDETDVENLLESLKMRVDKDNVLPSCVSSEHCVQRCPRRRCCLLLLKWLPYAVEHLVLGLVYLDGWILAWLHSYNRLLLL
;
A
#
# COMPACT_ATOMS: atom_id res chain seq x y z
N MET A 1 -11.99 30.79 -23.79
CA MET A 1 -11.88 30.47 -22.36
C MET A 1 -12.58 29.15 -22.16
N ALA A 2 -11.82 28.07 -22.01
CA ALA A 2 -12.38 26.73 -21.82
C ALA A 2 -12.60 26.52 -20.32
N GLU A 3 -13.86 26.38 -19.91
CA GLU A 3 -14.24 26.07 -18.54
C GLU A 3 -13.75 24.67 -18.19
N THR A 4 -12.88 24.61 -17.17
CA THR A 4 -12.42 23.36 -16.59
C THR A 4 -13.56 22.78 -15.77
N LEU A 5 -14.25 21.76 -16.31
CA LEU A 5 -15.21 20.95 -15.55
C LEU A 5 -14.46 20.21 -14.44
N SER A 6 -14.41 20.81 -13.26
CA SER A 6 -14.03 20.15 -12.01
C SER A 6 -15.06 19.07 -11.74
N ILE A 7 -14.67 17.81 -11.87
CA ILE A 7 -15.48 16.67 -11.42
C ILE A 7 -15.50 16.76 -9.89
N ALA A 8 -16.57 17.34 -9.35
CA ALA A 8 -16.79 17.41 -7.91
C ALA A 8 -17.02 15.98 -7.39
N VAL A 9 -16.05 15.45 -6.65
CA VAL A 9 -16.21 14.22 -5.88
C VAL A 9 -17.31 14.49 -4.85
N PRO A 10 -18.39 13.70 -4.80
CA PRO A 10 -19.48 13.93 -3.86
C PRO A 10 -18.95 13.88 -2.42
N PRO A 11 -19.44 14.74 -1.51
CA PRO A 11 -19.01 14.72 -0.11
C PRO A 11 -19.31 13.35 0.49
N LEU A 12 -18.29 12.74 1.09
CA LEU A 12 -18.42 11.42 1.67
C LEU A 12 -19.42 11.42 2.83
N PRO A 13 -20.19 10.34 3.02
CA PRO A 13 -20.90 10.14 4.27
C PRO A 13 -19.89 10.18 5.42
N TRP A 14 -20.26 10.90 6.48
CA TRP A 14 -19.40 11.23 7.62
C TRP A 14 -18.65 10.00 8.18
N ARG A 15 -17.34 10.18 8.43
CA ARG A 15 -16.38 9.28 9.12
C ARG A 15 -16.22 7.86 8.53
N ARG A 16 -15.38 7.74 7.51
CA ARG A 16 -14.85 6.44 7.06
C ARG A 16 -13.52 6.18 7.75
N ILE A 17 -13.57 5.35 8.80
CA ILE A 17 -12.40 5.01 9.60
C ILE A 17 -11.56 3.94 8.89
N VAL A 18 -10.27 4.24 8.71
CA VAL A 18 -9.26 3.28 8.24
C VAL A 18 -8.22 3.12 9.33
N VAL A 19 -7.97 1.88 9.76
CA VAL A 19 -6.95 1.59 10.76
C VAL A 19 -5.71 1.11 10.04
N GLY A 20 -4.56 1.74 10.29
CA GLY A 20 -3.27 1.24 9.80
C GLY A 20 -2.47 0.64 10.93
N CYS A 21 -1.86 -0.52 10.70
CA CYS A 21 -0.87 -1.10 11.60
C CYS A 21 0.45 -1.31 10.86
N GLY A 22 1.49 -0.61 11.29
CA GLY A 22 2.78 -0.69 10.62
C GLY A 22 3.79 0.37 11.06
N MET A 23 4.82 0.58 10.26
CA MET A 23 5.87 1.53 10.55
C MET A 23 5.43 2.98 10.32
N ALA A 24 5.73 3.82 11.31
CA ALA A 24 5.92 5.25 11.12
C ALA A 24 7.41 5.56 11.34
N ALA A 25 7.98 6.38 10.47
CA ALA A 25 9.41 6.65 10.46
C ALA A 25 9.72 8.10 10.08
N ILE A 26 10.99 8.48 10.22
CA ILE A 26 11.54 9.70 9.64
C ILE A 26 12.59 9.34 8.58
N ASP A 27 12.51 9.99 7.42
CA ASP A 27 13.38 9.73 6.28
C ASP A 27 14.35 10.88 6.03
N PHE A 28 15.64 10.60 6.15
CA PHE A 28 16.74 11.50 5.80
C PHE A 28 17.12 11.30 4.34
N VAL A 29 16.56 12.14 3.47
CA VAL A 29 16.68 11.99 2.02
C VAL A 29 17.78 12.89 1.46
N ALA A 30 18.89 12.27 1.07
CA ALA A 30 20.06 12.93 0.50
C ALA A 30 20.12 12.71 -1.02
N THR A 31 20.07 13.80 -1.79
CA THR A 31 20.29 13.76 -3.24
C THR A 31 21.77 13.90 -3.57
N VAL A 32 22.31 13.00 -4.38
CA VAL A 32 23.71 12.98 -4.82
C VAL A 32 23.79 12.92 -6.35
N ASP A 33 24.96 13.25 -6.91
CA ASP A 33 25.18 13.12 -8.36
C ASP A 33 25.17 11.65 -8.78
N ALA A 34 25.93 10.82 -8.06
CA ALA A 34 25.99 9.37 -8.22
C ALA A 34 26.22 8.72 -6.84
N PHE A 35 25.89 7.44 -6.70
CA PHE A 35 26.18 6.70 -5.47
C PHE A 35 27.68 6.72 -5.12
N PRO A 36 28.02 6.89 -3.84
CA PRO A 36 29.40 6.76 -3.40
C PRO A 36 29.88 5.32 -3.54
N LYS A 37 31.16 5.13 -3.85
CA LYS A 37 31.84 3.85 -3.66
C LYS A 37 32.22 3.67 -2.18
N PRO A 38 32.52 2.44 -1.73
CA PRO A 38 33.13 2.23 -0.43
C PRO A 38 34.32 3.16 -0.22
N ASP A 39 34.40 3.77 0.97
CA ASP A 39 35.42 4.76 1.38
C ASP A 39 35.40 6.12 0.67
N ASP A 40 34.41 6.40 -0.18
CA ASP A 40 34.23 7.74 -0.75
C ASP A 40 33.67 8.74 0.27
N LYS A 41 34.15 9.99 0.18
CA LYS A 41 33.55 11.15 0.86
C LYS A 41 32.95 12.09 -0.18
N ILE A 42 31.63 12.03 -0.36
CA ILE A 42 30.90 12.87 -1.31
C ILE A 42 30.06 13.94 -0.62
N ARG A 43 29.74 15.01 -1.34
CA ARG A 43 28.84 16.07 -0.90
C ARG A 43 27.44 15.83 -1.45
N SER A 44 26.41 15.87 -0.61
CA SER A 44 25.02 15.89 -1.08
C SER A 44 24.67 17.24 -1.72
N LYS A 45 23.81 17.20 -2.74
CA LYS A 45 23.23 18.39 -3.37
C LYS A 45 22.14 19.02 -2.51
N ARG A 46 21.36 18.15 -1.85
CA ARG A 46 20.22 18.53 -1.02
C ARG A 46 20.00 17.46 0.04
N LEU A 47 19.60 17.91 1.23
CA LEU A 47 19.03 17.06 2.27
C LEU A 47 17.59 17.50 2.51
N LYS A 48 16.67 16.53 2.60
CA LYS A 48 15.32 16.71 3.12
C LYS A 48 15.12 15.76 4.29
N VAL A 49 14.38 16.20 5.30
CA VAL A 49 13.92 15.36 6.40
C VAL A 49 12.41 15.35 6.30
N LEU A 50 11.82 14.17 6.18
CA LEU A 50 10.41 13.97 5.89
C LEU A 50 9.84 12.88 6.78
N GLY A 51 8.54 12.89 7.04
CA GLY A 51 7.84 11.72 7.52
C GLY A 51 7.94 10.56 6.53
N GLY A 52 7.91 9.35 7.08
CA GLY A 52 8.06 8.12 6.32
C GLY A 52 7.43 6.92 7.02
N GLY A 53 7.82 5.74 6.57
CA GLY A 53 7.21 4.47 6.96
C GLY A 53 5.94 4.19 6.15
N ASN A 54 5.77 2.93 5.74
CA ASN A 54 4.72 2.53 4.81
C ASN A 54 3.32 2.86 5.39
N ALA A 55 3.05 2.50 6.64
CA ALA A 55 1.80 2.85 7.30
C ALA A 55 1.63 4.36 7.52
N GLY A 56 2.69 5.07 7.91
CA GLY A 56 2.66 6.55 8.02
C GLY A 56 2.23 7.20 6.71
N ASN A 57 2.90 6.85 5.61
CA ASN A 57 2.62 7.39 4.29
C ASN A 57 1.22 7.02 3.77
N ALA A 58 0.82 5.74 3.93
CA ALA A 58 -0.50 5.28 3.50
C ALA A 58 -1.64 6.00 4.24
N LEU A 59 -1.49 6.21 5.56
CA LEU A 59 -2.51 6.91 6.36
C LEU A 59 -2.51 8.42 6.13
N THR A 60 -1.37 9.06 5.88
CA THR A 60 -1.31 10.46 5.43
C THR A 60 -2.06 10.64 4.11
N CYS A 61 -1.89 9.72 3.16
CA CYS A 61 -2.69 9.73 1.94
C CYS A 61 -4.19 9.52 2.22
N ALA A 62 -4.55 8.59 3.10
CA ALA A 62 -5.94 8.37 3.50
C ALA A 62 -6.58 9.64 4.09
N ALA A 63 -5.87 10.34 4.99
CA ALA A 63 -6.34 11.61 5.57
C ALA A 63 -6.58 12.68 4.50
N ARG A 64 -5.62 12.84 3.56
CA ARG A 64 -5.72 13.82 2.46
C ARG A 64 -6.85 13.52 1.48
N LEU A 65 -7.31 12.25 1.41
CA LEU A 65 -8.50 11.83 0.66
C LEU A 65 -9.81 12.05 1.43
N GLY A 66 -9.76 12.62 2.64
CA GLY A 66 -10.93 12.88 3.47
C GLY A 66 -11.40 11.67 4.31
N LEU A 67 -10.57 10.64 4.44
CA LEU A 67 -10.84 9.52 5.36
C LEU A 67 -10.43 9.89 6.80
N THR A 68 -10.78 9.05 7.76
CA THR A 68 -10.46 9.23 9.19
C THR A 68 -9.47 8.16 9.65
N PRO A 69 -8.17 8.32 9.40
CA PRO A 69 -7.19 7.30 9.72
C PRO A 69 -6.88 7.21 11.22
N ARG A 70 -6.68 5.98 11.70
CA ARG A 70 -6.16 5.68 13.05
C ARG A 70 -4.90 4.84 12.90
N LEU A 71 -3.83 5.21 13.58
CA LEU A 71 -2.57 4.49 13.52
C LEU A 71 -2.34 3.64 14.76
N ILE A 72 -1.97 2.38 14.54
CA ILE A 72 -1.35 1.49 15.52
C ILE A 72 0.11 1.33 15.11
N SER A 73 1.02 1.87 15.91
CA SER A 73 2.46 1.81 15.64
C SER A 73 3.24 1.91 16.95
N LYS A 74 4.57 1.94 16.85
CA LYS A 74 5.47 2.17 17.97
C LYS A 74 6.57 3.15 17.59
N VAL A 75 6.79 4.12 18.46
CA VAL A 75 7.91 5.08 18.41
C VAL A 75 8.62 5.09 19.77
N ALA A 76 9.80 5.70 19.83
CA ALA A 76 10.49 5.95 21.09
C ALA A 76 10.25 7.39 21.59
N ASP A 77 10.59 7.65 22.85
CA ASP A 77 10.61 8.97 23.47
C ASP A 77 11.80 9.85 23.02
N ASP A 78 12.28 9.65 21.79
CA ASP A 78 13.38 10.40 21.19
C ASP A 78 12.87 11.57 20.31
N THR A 79 13.81 12.37 19.81
CA THR A 79 13.49 13.53 18.96
C THR A 79 12.82 13.12 17.65
N HIS A 80 13.13 11.93 17.13
CA HIS A 80 12.51 11.38 15.93
C HIS A 80 11.06 10.99 16.19
N GLY A 81 10.77 10.32 17.31
CA GLY A 81 9.42 9.94 17.71
C GLY A 81 8.54 11.17 17.91
N GLY A 82 9.05 12.21 18.58
CA GLY A 82 8.36 13.49 18.70
C GLY A 82 8.02 14.14 17.36
N TYR A 83 8.95 14.12 16.39
CA TYR A 83 8.72 14.65 15.04
C TYR A 83 7.66 13.83 14.29
N ILE A 84 7.77 12.49 14.31
CA ILE A 84 6.83 11.57 13.67
C ILE A 84 5.41 11.80 14.17
N LEU A 85 5.22 11.84 15.49
CA LEU A 85 3.89 12.03 16.08
C LEU A 85 3.28 13.39 15.71
N ALA A 86 4.08 14.47 15.77
CA ALA A 86 3.61 15.81 15.44
C ALA A 86 3.20 15.94 13.96
N GLU A 87 3.93 15.32 13.04
CA GLU A 87 3.60 15.35 11.61
C GLU A 87 2.33 14.55 11.31
N LEU A 88 2.18 13.34 11.86
CA LEU A 88 1.00 12.51 11.67
C LEU A 88 -0.26 13.18 12.25
N GLU A 89 -0.16 13.78 13.43
CA GLU A 89 -1.28 14.50 14.05
C GLU A 89 -1.65 15.75 13.24
N ALA A 90 -0.66 16.47 12.69
CA ALA A 90 -0.90 17.62 11.80
C ALA A 90 -1.60 17.23 10.49
N ASP A 91 -1.36 16.02 9.96
CA ASP A 91 -2.10 15.45 8.83
C ASP A 91 -3.50 14.92 9.23
N GLY A 92 -3.88 14.99 10.51
CA GLY A 92 -5.21 14.58 11.00
C GLY A 92 -5.34 13.09 11.28
N ILE A 93 -4.23 12.38 11.49
CA ILE A 93 -4.22 10.96 11.84
C ILE A 93 -4.38 10.82 13.36
N ASP A 94 -5.31 9.96 13.79
CA ASP A 94 -5.48 9.62 15.20
C ASP A 94 -4.33 8.71 15.66
N ILE A 95 -3.47 9.27 16.50
CA ILE A 95 -2.28 8.62 17.08
C ILE A 95 -2.52 8.08 18.50
N SER A 96 -3.77 8.03 18.98
CA SER A 96 -4.09 7.61 20.36
C SER A 96 -3.67 6.17 20.69
N ASN A 97 -3.41 5.35 19.67
CA ASN A 97 -2.96 3.96 19.79
C ASN A 97 -1.50 3.75 19.34
N VAL A 98 -0.72 4.83 19.20
CA VAL A 98 0.73 4.74 18.99
C VAL A 98 1.41 4.54 20.33
N VAL A 99 2.19 3.47 20.45
CA VAL A 99 2.96 3.15 21.66
C VAL A 99 4.23 3.98 21.67
N ILE A 100 4.54 4.60 22.81
CA ILE A 100 5.80 5.31 23.05
C ILE A 100 6.64 4.50 24.04
N CYS A 101 7.81 4.04 23.62
CA CYS A 101 8.75 3.33 24.50
C CYS A 101 9.83 4.27 25.06
N ASN A 102 10.15 4.11 26.34
CA ASN A 102 11.18 4.91 27.01
C ASN A 102 12.59 4.38 26.73
N GLY A 103 13.53 5.27 26.45
CA GLY A 103 14.95 4.94 26.25
C GLY A 103 15.22 4.12 24.98
N GLY A 104 14.34 4.24 23.99
CA GLY A 104 14.39 3.51 22.73
C GLY A 104 15.02 4.30 21.58
N THR A 105 14.80 3.81 20.36
CA THR A 105 15.08 4.53 19.11
C THR A 105 13.88 4.39 18.19
N SER A 106 13.37 5.50 17.67
CA SER A 106 12.29 5.50 16.68
C SER A 106 12.80 5.04 15.31
N THR A 107 11.92 4.52 14.46
CA THR A 107 12.32 4.11 13.11
C THR A 107 12.79 5.33 12.32
N PHE A 108 13.94 5.20 11.66
CA PHE A 108 14.40 6.21 10.70
C PHE A 108 15.12 5.57 9.53
N SER A 109 15.18 6.26 8.40
CA SER A 109 15.90 5.79 7.23
C SER A 109 16.83 6.85 6.64
N TYR A 110 17.91 6.40 6.03
CA TYR A 110 18.74 7.17 5.11
C TYR A 110 18.37 6.76 3.69
N VAL A 111 17.94 7.73 2.90
CA VAL A 111 17.54 7.51 1.52
C VAL A 111 18.49 8.28 0.62
N ILE A 112 19.34 7.55 -0.10
CA ILE A 112 20.29 8.12 -1.04
C ILE A 112 19.67 8.08 -2.42
N VAL A 113 19.54 9.25 -3.02
CA VAL A 113 18.85 9.52 -4.27
C VAL A 113 19.90 9.83 -5.33
N ASP A 114 20.08 8.92 -6.28
CA ASP A 114 21.06 9.05 -7.36
C ASP A 114 20.43 9.75 -8.57
N ASN A 115 20.92 10.95 -8.89
CA ASN A 115 20.40 11.76 -9.98
C ASN A 115 20.78 11.25 -11.37
N GLN A 116 21.89 10.52 -11.52
CA GLN A 116 22.35 9.99 -12.80
C GLN A 116 21.63 8.69 -13.13
N MET A 117 21.58 7.76 -12.18
CA MET A 117 20.94 6.45 -12.35
C MET A 117 19.42 6.50 -12.14
N LYS A 118 18.87 7.62 -11.65
CA LYS A 118 17.44 7.80 -11.36
C LYS A 118 16.87 6.70 -10.46
N THR A 119 17.66 6.27 -9.49
CA THR A 119 17.29 5.23 -8.53
C THR A 119 17.59 5.70 -7.10
N ARG A 120 17.15 4.91 -6.12
CA ARG A 120 17.40 5.19 -4.71
C ARG A 120 17.85 3.93 -3.97
N THR A 121 18.61 4.16 -2.91
CA THR A 121 18.96 3.13 -1.92
C THR A 121 18.49 3.59 -0.56
N CYS A 122 17.82 2.70 0.18
CA CYS A 122 17.29 2.98 1.51
C CYS A 122 18.01 2.10 2.53
N ILE A 123 18.52 2.71 3.60
CA ILE A 123 19.11 2.04 4.76
C ILE A 123 18.29 2.47 5.95
N TYR A 124 17.69 1.55 6.68
CA TYR A 124 16.80 1.90 7.79
C TYR A 124 17.27 1.29 9.10
N THR A 125 16.97 2.00 10.18
CA THR A 125 17.07 1.52 11.57
C THR A 125 15.65 1.32 12.07
N PRO A 126 15.24 0.08 12.44
CA PRO A 126 13.90 -0.17 12.94
C PRO A 126 13.72 0.40 14.35
N VAL A 127 12.46 0.60 14.75
CA VAL A 127 12.12 0.92 16.13
C VAL A 127 12.70 -0.11 17.10
N TYR A 128 13.32 0.38 18.18
CA TYR A 128 13.85 -0.44 19.26
C TYR A 128 13.40 0.10 20.63
N PRO A 129 12.92 -0.76 21.55
CA PRO A 129 12.58 -2.16 21.34
C PRO A 129 11.42 -2.32 20.34
N ALA A 130 11.44 -3.42 19.57
CA ALA A 130 10.38 -3.74 18.62
C ALA A 130 9.00 -3.78 19.29
N MET A 131 7.94 -3.53 18.53
CA MET A 131 6.58 -3.67 19.04
C MET A 131 6.25 -5.15 19.27
N VAL A 132 5.62 -5.43 20.41
CA VAL A 132 5.09 -6.75 20.75
C VAL A 132 3.59 -6.65 20.99
N PRO A 133 2.82 -7.75 20.87
CA PRO A 133 1.38 -7.71 21.10
C PRO A 133 0.98 -7.15 22.47
N GLU A 134 1.80 -7.38 23.50
CA GLU A 134 1.57 -6.95 24.87
C GLU A 134 1.64 -5.42 25.04
N ASP A 135 2.28 -4.71 24.10
CA ASP A 135 2.32 -3.25 24.09
C ASP A 135 0.94 -2.63 23.77
N LEU A 136 0.00 -3.42 23.22
CA LEU A 136 -1.33 -2.96 22.83
C LEU A 136 -2.42 -3.61 23.70
N PRO A 137 -2.93 -2.91 24.74
CA PRO A 137 -4.01 -3.42 25.57
C PRO A 137 -5.25 -3.78 24.73
N ARG A 138 -5.98 -4.82 25.15
CA ARG A 138 -7.18 -5.27 24.43
C ARG A 138 -8.22 -4.15 24.27
N SER A 139 -8.37 -3.28 25.26
CA SER A 139 -9.27 -2.12 25.17
C SER A 139 -8.85 -1.13 24.08
N SER A 140 -7.55 -0.86 23.95
CA SER A 140 -6.98 0.02 22.92
C SER A 140 -7.17 -0.60 21.53
N LEU A 141 -6.92 -1.90 21.39
CA LEU A 141 -7.19 -2.64 20.15
C LEU A 141 -8.65 -2.53 19.72
N LEU A 142 -9.59 -2.83 20.62
CA LEU A 142 -11.02 -2.77 20.32
C LEU A 142 -11.45 -1.33 19.99
N SER A 143 -10.96 -0.34 20.74
CA SER A 143 -11.24 1.07 20.47
C SER A 143 -10.68 1.54 19.12
N ALA A 144 -9.51 1.04 18.71
CA ALA A 144 -8.93 1.38 17.42
C ALA A 144 -9.79 0.85 16.27
N LEU A 145 -10.27 -0.40 16.39
CA LEU A 145 -11.07 -1.10 15.38
C LEU A 145 -12.55 -0.70 15.38
N ASP A 146 -13.03 0.01 16.39
CA ASP A 146 -14.43 0.40 16.49
C ASP A 146 -14.89 1.23 15.27
N GLU A 147 -16.00 0.83 14.66
CA GLU A 147 -16.56 1.38 13.41
C GLU A 147 -15.61 1.38 12.18
N ALA A 148 -14.45 0.73 12.26
CA ALA A 148 -13.49 0.69 11.16
C ALA A 148 -14.06 -0.01 9.93
N LYS A 149 -13.78 0.54 8.74
CA LYS A 149 -14.21 0.02 7.44
C LYS A 149 -13.13 -0.77 6.72
N LEU A 150 -11.88 -0.59 7.15
CA LEU A 150 -10.72 -1.26 6.57
C LEU A 150 -9.58 -1.26 7.60
N VAL A 151 -8.83 -2.36 7.64
CA VAL A 151 -7.54 -2.41 8.33
C VAL A 151 -6.42 -2.62 7.30
N TYR A 152 -5.45 -1.72 7.28
CA TYR A 152 -4.25 -1.76 6.44
C TYR A 152 -3.05 -2.29 7.24
N PHE A 153 -2.27 -3.17 6.64
CA PHE A 153 -1.01 -3.66 7.20
C PHE A 153 0.12 -3.59 6.18
N ASP A 154 1.27 -3.05 6.58
CA ASP A 154 2.50 -3.04 5.77
C ASP A 154 3.41 -4.26 6.01
N GLY A 155 2.98 -5.14 6.91
CA GLY A 155 3.67 -6.38 7.27
C GLY A 155 4.91 -6.22 8.14
N TRP A 156 5.26 -5.02 8.64
CA TRP A 156 6.49 -4.83 9.42
C TRP A 156 6.36 -5.22 10.91
N LEU A 157 5.19 -4.97 11.51
CA LEU A 157 4.91 -5.28 12.92
C LEU A 157 4.31 -6.68 13.10
N HIS A 158 4.88 -7.69 12.43
CA HIS A 158 4.32 -9.02 12.18
C HIS A 158 3.49 -9.63 13.32
N ARG A 159 4.05 -9.74 14.55
CA ARG A 159 3.38 -10.38 15.69
C ARG A 159 2.15 -9.63 16.13
N THR A 160 2.26 -8.30 16.26
CA THR A 160 1.16 -7.43 16.65
C THR A 160 0.13 -7.31 15.52
N ALA A 161 0.61 -7.19 14.28
CA ALA A 161 -0.24 -7.15 13.08
C ALA A 161 -1.14 -8.39 12.98
N LEU A 162 -0.61 -9.59 13.27
CA LEU A 162 -1.40 -10.82 13.24
C LEU A 162 -2.53 -10.82 14.29
N VAL A 163 -2.26 -10.35 15.51
CA VAL A 163 -3.28 -10.23 16.57
C VAL A 163 -4.38 -9.24 16.17
N ILE A 164 -4.00 -8.10 15.57
CA ILE A 164 -4.95 -7.10 15.09
C ILE A 164 -5.77 -7.67 13.91
N ALA A 165 -5.12 -8.37 12.97
CA ALA A 165 -5.78 -8.98 11.83
C ALA A 165 -6.79 -10.06 12.25
N GLN A 166 -6.46 -10.88 13.25
CA GLN A 166 -7.38 -11.86 13.82
C GLN A 166 -8.60 -11.16 14.44
N GLN A 167 -8.39 -10.12 15.24
CA GLN A 167 -9.51 -9.37 15.84
C GLN A 167 -10.37 -8.66 14.79
N ALA A 168 -9.75 -8.09 13.75
CA ALA A 168 -10.45 -7.46 12.63
C ALA A 168 -11.31 -8.48 11.85
N ALA A 169 -10.77 -9.68 11.60
CA ALA A 169 -11.49 -10.76 10.96
C ALA A 169 -12.69 -11.24 11.78
N GLU A 170 -12.55 -11.37 13.11
CA GLU A 170 -13.68 -11.68 14.03
C GLU A 170 -14.78 -10.61 13.96
N MET A 171 -14.40 -9.35 13.77
CA MET A 171 -15.32 -8.22 13.62
C MET A 171 -15.84 -8.05 12.18
N ASN A 172 -15.47 -8.94 11.25
CA ASN A 172 -15.79 -8.87 9.83
C ASN A 172 -15.32 -7.56 9.16
N ILE A 173 -14.24 -6.96 9.65
CA ILE A 173 -13.63 -5.77 9.05
C ILE A 173 -12.70 -6.25 7.93
N PRO A 174 -12.86 -5.75 6.69
CA PRO A 174 -11.98 -6.10 5.59
C PRO A 174 -10.52 -5.73 5.86
N ILE A 175 -9.60 -6.59 5.41
CA ILE A 175 -8.16 -6.46 5.64
C ILE A 175 -7.45 -6.23 4.31
N LEU A 176 -6.66 -5.16 4.24
CA LEU A 176 -5.75 -4.86 3.14
C LEU A 176 -4.31 -5.09 3.59
N ILE A 177 -3.61 -6.00 2.91
CA ILE A 177 -2.19 -6.24 3.12
C ILE A 177 -1.40 -5.57 2.01
N ASP A 178 -0.42 -4.75 2.39
CA ASP A 178 0.63 -4.24 1.53
C ASP A 178 1.90 -5.10 1.70
N ALA A 179 2.13 -5.94 0.70
CA ALA A 179 3.18 -6.93 0.65
C ALA A 179 4.36 -6.44 -0.21
N GLU A 180 5.24 -5.65 0.41
CA GLU A 180 6.43 -5.12 -0.27
C GLU A 180 7.50 -6.20 -0.52
N THR A 181 7.75 -7.05 0.48
CA THR A 181 8.78 -8.10 0.47
C THR A 181 8.32 -9.37 1.17
N ASN A 182 8.86 -10.53 0.77
CA ASN A 182 8.54 -11.81 1.39
C ASN A 182 9.21 -11.94 2.77
N LYS A 183 8.50 -11.53 3.82
CA LYS A 183 8.99 -11.52 5.22
C LYS A 183 8.42 -12.70 6.03
N SER A 184 9.14 -13.10 7.07
CA SER A 184 8.69 -14.15 8.00
C SER A 184 7.40 -13.75 8.71
N GLY A 185 6.34 -14.57 8.60
CA GLY A 185 5.05 -14.31 9.23
C GLY A 185 4.01 -13.62 8.35
N LEU A 186 4.39 -13.18 7.14
CA LEU A 186 3.45 -12.58 6.18
C LEU A 186 2.33 -13.55 5.77
N ASN A 187 2.62 -14.85 5.66
CA ASN A 187 1.61 -15.85 5.28
C ASN A 187 0.38 -15.85 6.20
N GLY A 188 0.56 -15.72 7.52
CA GLY A 188 -0.57 -15.67 8.46
C GLY A 188 -1.43 -14.41 8.29
N LEU A 189 -0.85 -13.30 7.83
CA LEU A 189 -1.60 -12.10 7.45
C LEU A 189 -2.33 -12.28 6.11
N LEU A 190 -1.68 -12.92 5.14
CA LEU A 190 -2.27 -13.19 3.82
C LEU A 190 -3.47 -14.14 3.91
N ASP A 191 -3.45 -15.11 4.83
CA ASP A 191 -4.59 -16.01 5.11
C ASP A 191 -5.86 -15.25 5.55
N LEU A 192 -5.70 -14.08 6.17
CA LEU A 192 -6.78 -13.21 6.65
C LEU A 192 -7.10 -12.07 5.68
N ALA A 193 -6.34 -11.92 4.60
CA ALA A 193 -6.46 -10.78 3.70
C ALA A 193 -7.78 -10.81 2.91
N SER A 194 -8.45 -9.67 2.86
CA SER A 194 -9.53 -9.41 1.89
C SER A 194 -8.97 -8.86 0.58
N TYR A 195 -7.86 -8.13 0.67
CA TYR A 195 -7.20 -7.42 -0.42
C TYR A 195 -5.69 -7.50 -0.28
N ILE A 196 -4.99 -7.62 -1.41
CA ILE A 196 -3.53 -7.61 -1.45
C ILE A 196 -3.06 -6.52 -2.40
N ILE A 197 -2.15 -5.68 -1.95
CA ILE A 197 -1.30 -4.82 -2.77
C ILE A 197 0.12 -5.32 -2.59
N CYS A 198 0.93 -5.27 -3.64
CA CYS A 198 2.31 -5.71 -3.57
C CYS A 198 3.22 -4.96 -4.54
N SER A 199 4.52 -5.04 -4.28
CA SER A 199 5.56 -4.52 -5.17
C SER A 199 5.67 -5.36 -6.44
N GLU A 200 6.30 -4.81 -7.50
CA GLU A 200 6.48 -5.49 -8.80
C GLU A 200 7.07 -6.90 -8.66
N LYS A 201 8.04 -7.08 -7.76
CA LYS A 201 8.79 -8.33 -7.60
C LYS A 201 8.12 -9.33 -6.67
N PHE A 202 7.29 -8.85 -5.75
CA PHE A 202 6.72 -9.68 -4.68
C PHE A 202 5.96 -10.92 -5.21
N PRO A 203 5.07 -10.83 -6.22
CA PRO A 203 4.35 -12.00 -6.72
C PRO A 203 5.30 -13.12 -7.18
N GLN A 204 6.34 -12.76 -7.92
CA GLN A 204 7.30 -13.71 -8.48
C GLN A 204 8.14 -14.35 -7.38
N GLU A 205 8.63 -13.55 -6.43
CA GLU A 205 9.42 -14.02 -5.29
C GLU A 205 8.60 -14.95 -4.37
N TRP A 206 7.35 -14.60 -4.09
CA TRP A 206 6.48 -15.36 -3.19
C TRP A 206 5.96 -16.65 -3.82
N THR A 207 5.66 -16.64 -5.13
CA THR A 207 5.14 -17.83 -5.83
C THR A 207 6.21 -18.70 -6.48
N SER A 208 7.43 -18.17 -6.67
CA SER A 208 8.47 -18.73 -7.56
C SER A 208 8.05 -18.86 -9.03
N ILE A 209 7.02 -18.10 -9.47
CA ILE A 209 6.54 -18.07 -10.86
C ILE A 209 7.17 -16.85 -11.56
N PRO A 210 7.87 -17.02 -12.70
CA PRO A 210 8.55 -15.91 -13.38
C PRO A 210 7.62 -14.85 -13.97
N SER A 211 6.39 -15.19 -14.33
CA SER A 211 5.41 -14.24 -14.86
C SER A 211 4.63 -13.59 -13.72
N ILE A 212 4.55 -12.26 -13.73
CA ILE A 212 3.80 -11.50 -12.72
C ILE A 212 2.30 -11.79 -12.76
N THR A 213 1.72 -11.97 -13.95
CA THR A 213 0.28 -12.23 -14.11
C THR A 213 -0.07 -13.63 -13.65
N TYR A 214 0.71 -14.64 -14.03
CA TYR A 214 0.55 -16.00 -13.52
C TYR A 214 0.83 -16.10 -12.02
N ALA A 215 1.78 -15.33 -11.50
CA ALA A 215 2.02 -15.22 -10.07
C ALA A 215 0.80 -14.61 -9.33
N LEU A 216 0.18 -13.55 -9.87
CA LEU A 216 -1.05 -12.98 -9.31
C LEU A 216 -2.22 -13.97 -9.35
N VAL A 217 -2.38 -14.74 -10.43
CA VAL A 217 -3.37 -15.83 -10.51
C VAL A 217 -3.12 -16.86 -9.41
N SER A 218 -1.87 -17.29 -9.23
CA SER A 218 -1.47 -18.24 -8.18
C SER A 218 -1.74 -17.71 -6.77
N ILE A 219 -1.47 -16.43 -6.50
CA ILE A 219 -1.81 -15.76 -5.22
C ILE A 219 -3.31 -15.86 -4.96
N LEU A 220 -4.15 -15.45 -5.91
CA LEU A 220 -5.59 -15.54 -5.72
C LEU A 220 -6.05 -16.98 -5.52
N LEU A 221 -5.54 -17.94 -6.30
CA LEU A 221 -5.91 -19.36 -6.15
C LEU A 221 -5.56 -19.92 -4.77
N ARG A 222 -4.42 -19.52 -4.19
CA ARG A 222 -4.00 -19.92 -2.84
C ARG A 222 -4.82 -19.26 -1.75
N PHE A 223 -5.27 -18.02 -1.95
CA PHE A 223 -6.07 -17.25 -0.99
C PHE A 223 -7.49 -17.00 -1.52
N PRO A 224 -8.42 -17.97 -1.40
CA PRO A 224 -9.74 -17.89 -2.02
C PRO A 224 -10.64 -16.77 -1.47
N HIS A 225 -10.32 -16.22 -0.30
CA HIS A 225 -11.05 -15.10 0.32
C HIS A 225 -10.61 -13.73 -0.21
N VAL A 226 -9.43 -13.63 -0.82
CA VAL A 226 -8.92 -12.39 -1.41
C VAL A 226 -9.76 -12.02 -2.62
N ARG A 227 -10.34 -10.83 -2.59
CA ARG A 227 -11.21 -10.29 -3.65
C ARG A 227 -10.39 -9.77 -4.82
N PHE A 228 -9.27 -9.10 -4.55
CA PHE A 228 -8.33 -8.69 -5.57
C PHE A 228 -6.88 -8.67 -5.06
N ALA A 229 -5.94 -8.82 -6.00
CA ALA A 229 -4.52 -8.62 -5.80
C ALA A 229 -4.00 -7.60 -6.82
N ILE A 230 -3.22 -6.62 -6.35
CA ILE A 230 -2.61 -5.56 -7.18
C ILE A 230 -1.10 -5.69 -7.09
N ALA A 231 -0.41 -5.69 -8.23
CA ALA A 231 1.04 -5.49 -8.30
C ALA A 231 1.35 -4.12 -8.89
N THR A 232 2.08 -3.31 -8.15
CA THR A 232 2.57 -1.99 -8.58
C THR A 232 3.78 -2.12 -9.49
N LEU A 233 3.85 -1.32 -10.56
CA LEU A 233 4.91 -1.36 -11.59
C LEU A 233 5.65 -0.02 -11.71
N GLY A 234 5.70 0.74 -10.62
CA GLY A 234 6.28 2.08 -10.60
C GLY A 234 5.61 3.02 -11.60
N GLU A 235 6.41 3.67 -12.46
CA GLU A 235 5.92 4.58 -13.50
C GLU A 235 5.02 3.91 -14.56
N LYS A 236 5.03 2.57 -14.65
CA LYS A 236 4.25 1.83 -15.64
C LYS A 236 2.81 1.57 -15.21
N GLY A 237 2.42 1.96 -13.99
CA GLY A 237 1.07 1.72 -13.48
C GLY A 237 1.00 0.59 -12.48
N CYS A 238 -0.10 -0.16 -12.51
CA CYS A 238 -0.26 -1.42 -11.78
C CYS A 238 -1.12 -2.42 -12.55
N ILE A 239 -0.96 -3.69 -12.23
CA ILE A 239 -1.81 -4.78 -12.71
C ILE A 239 -2.69 -5.22 -11.55
N MET A 240 -4.00 -5.34 -11.77
CA MET A 240 -4.94 -5.83 -10.78
C MET A 240 -5.62 -7.08 -11.31
N LEU A 241 -5.62 -8.15 -10.52
CA LEU A 241 -6.45 -9.31 -10.77
C LEU A 241 -7.57 -9.33 -9.75
N GLU A 242 -8.81 -9.39 -10.21
CA GLU A 242 -10.01 -9.32 -9.39
C GLU A 242 -10.89 -10.54 -9.58
N ARG A 243 -11.51 -11.01 -8.49
CA ARG A 243 -12.59 -12.00 -8.55
C ARG A 243 -13.91 -11.31 -8.89
N SER A 244 -14.56 -11.76 -9.97
CA SER A 244 -15.94 -11.35 -10.25
C SER A 244 -16.90 -12.01 -9.24
N ILE A 245 -17.96 -11.28 -8.90
CA ILE A 245 -19.04 -11.70 -8.00
C ILE A 245 -20.19 -12.37 -8.79
N ASP A 246 -20.12 -12.41 -10.12
CA ASP A 246 -21.22 -12.95 -10.94
C ASP A 246 -21.41 -14.46 -10.73
N ASP A 247 -22.52 -14.77 -10.08
CA ASP A 247 -23.16 -16.08 -10.03
C ASP A 247 -23.96 -16.31 -11.32
N GLU A 248 -23.88 -17.54 -11.83
CA GLU A 248 -24.64 -18.10 -12.96
C GLU A 248 -24.22 -17.75 -14.41
N GLY A 249 -23.84 -18.80 -15.14
CA GLY A 249 -24.51 -19.09 -16.41
C GLY A 249 -23.90 -18.62 -17.73
N SER A 250 -22.95 -17.67 -17.78
CA SER A 250 -22.31 -17.36 -19.08
C SER A 250 -21.11 -18.27 -19.35
N ASP A 251 -21.13 -18.99 -20.48
CA ASP A 251 -19.95 -19.63 -21.05
C ASP A 251 -19.00 -18.55 -21.56
N ILE A 252 -18.19 -18.02 -20.64
CA ILE A 252 -17.07 -17.17 -21.00
C ILE A 252 -15.90 -18.09 -21.32
N ASP A 253 -15.33 -17.93 -22.52
CA ASP A 253 -14.13 -18.61 -22.95
C ASP A 253 -12.95 -18.23 -22.05
N GLU A 254 -12.29 -19.23 -21.47
CA GLU A 254 -11.05 -19.01 -20.72
C GLU A 254 -9.99 -18.46 -21.65
N THR A 255 -9.43 -17.32 -21.29
CA THR A 255 -8.37 -16.67 -22.06
C THR A 255 -7.09 -16.62 -21.24
N ASP A 256 -5.97 -16.89 -21.90
CA ASP A 256 -4.64 -16.75 -21.31
C ASP A 256 -4.42 -15.33 -20.74
N VAL A 257 -3.93 -15.27 -19.49
CA VAL A 257 -3.77 -14.02 -18.75
C VAL A 257 -2.77 -13.05 -19.39
N GLU A 258 -1.72 -13.57 -20.04
CA GLU A 258 -0.69 -12.75 -20.68
C GLU A 258 -1.20 -12.17 -21.98
N ASN A 259 -1.89 -12.97 -22.79
CA ASN A 259 -2.54 -12.48 -24.01
C ASN A 259 -3.53 -11.35 -23.70
N LEU A 260 -4.28 -11.48 -22.61
CA LEU A 260 -5.20 -10.47 -22.13
C LEU A 260 -4.49 -9.21 -21.65
N LEU A 261 -3.37 -9.35 -20.92
CA LEU A 261 -2.54 -8.23 -20.51
C LEU A 261 -2.00 -7.46 -21.72
N GLU A 262 -1.49 -8.15 -22.74
CA GLU A 262 -1.01 -7.51 -23.97
C GLU A 262 -2.13 -6.78 -24.72
N SER A 263 -3.31 -7.41 -24.83
CA SER A 263 -4.51 -6.75 -25.37
C SER A 263 -4.90 -5.49 -24.58
N LEU A 264 -4.85 -5.56 -23.25
CA LEU A 264 -5.12 -4.42 -22.38
C LEU A 264 -4.12 -3.28 -22.59
N LYS A 265 -2.82 -3.58 -22.64
CA LYS A 265 -1.75 -2.59 -22.88
C LYS A 265 -1.95 -1.83 -24.19
N MET A 266 -2.46 -2.49 -25.22
CA MET A 266 -2.76 -1.87 -26.53
C MET A 266 -3.98 -0.95 -26.49
N ARG A 267 -4.92 -1.18 -25.56
CA ARG A 267 -6.12 -0.35 -25.38
C ARG A 267 -5.88 0.87 -24.50
N VAL A 268 -4.77 0.92 -23.77
CA VAL A 268 -4.46 2.07 -22.94
C VAL A 268 -4.00 3.23 -23.81
N ASP A 269 -4.79 4.30 -23.81
CA ASP A 269 -4.41 5.56 -24.46
C ASP A 269 -3.11 6.09 -23.84
N LYS A 270 -2.08 6.28 -24.67
CA LYS A 270 -0.77 6.75 -24.24
C LYS A 270 -0.70 8.27 -24.15
N ASP A 271 -1.60 8.96 -24.85
CA ASP A 271 -1.63 10.42 -24.95
C ASP A 271 -2.63 11.03 -23.96
N ASN A 272 -3.45 10.21 -23.30
CA ASN A 272 -4.38 10.66 -22.28
C ASN A 272 -3.66 11.21 -21.04
N VAL A 273 -4.09 12.41 -20.65
CA VAL A 273 -3.53 13.16 -19.51
C VAL A 273 -4.31 12.92 -18.21
N LEU A 274 -5.24 11.95 -18.19
CA LEU A 274 -5.93 11.49 -16.97
C LEU A 274 -5.63 10.02 -16.63
N PRO A 275 -5.56 9.64 -15.32
CA PRO A 275 -5.41 8.25 -14.93
C PRO A 275 -6.50 7.39 -15.57
N SER A 276 -6.12 6.24 -16.13
CA SER A 276 -7.02 5.38 -16.88
C SER A 276 -7.01 3.96 -16.31
N CYS A 277 -8.18 3.32 -16.37
CA CYS A 277 -8.37 1.92 -16.05
C CYS A 277 -8.97 1.24 -17.27
N VAL A 278 -8.37 0.14 -17.70
CA VAL A 278 -8.91 -0.72 -18.76
C VAL A 278 -9.13 -2.10 -18.16
N SER A 279 -10.34 -2.63 -18.29
CA SER A 279 -10.70 -3.97 -17.81
C SER A 279 -10.81 -4.97 -18.96
N SER A 280 -10.57 -6.23 -18.66
CA SER A 280 -10.94 -7.31 -19.55
C SER A 280 -12.45 -7.53 -19.56
N GLU A 281 -12.98 -7.86 -20.74
CA GLU A 281 -14.35 -8.37 -20.89
C GLU A 281 -14.41 -9.89 -20.67
N HIS A 282 -13.26 -10.56 -20.71
CA HIS A 282 -13.11 -12.01 -20.63
C HIS A 282 -12.51 -12.43 -19.28
N CYS A 283 -12.88 -13.65 -18.86
CA CYS A 283 -12.37 -14.29 -17.66
C CYS A 283 -11.04 -14.99 -17.94
N VAL A 284 -10.10 -14.85 -17.02
CA VAL A 284 -8.77 -15.43 -17.14
C VAL A 284 -8.73 -16.89 -16.68
N GLN A 285 -9.47 -17.23 -15.63
CA GLN A 285 -9.44 -18.55 -15.03
C GLN A 285 -10.78 -18.85 -14.35
N ARG A 286 -11.35 -20.05 -14.56
CA ARG A 286 -12.42 -20.56 -13.71
C ARG A 286 -11.84 -21.18 -12.44
N CYS A 287 -12.17 -20.60 -11.29
CA CYS A 287 -12.00 -21.27 -10.00
C CYS A 287 -13.38 -21.84 -9.59
N PRO A 288 -13.47 -23.03 -8.95
CA PRO A 288 -14.74 -23.67 -8.61
C PRO A 288 -15.71 -22.80 -7.78
N ARG A 289 -15.21 -21.74 -7.15
CA ARG A 289 -15.99 -20.83 -6.30
C ARG A 289 -16.21 -19.42 -6.88
N ARG A 290 -15.35 -18.91 -7.77
CA ARG A 290 -15.44 -17.54 -8.37
C ARG A 290 -14.67 -17.43 -9.69
N ARG A 291 -15.15 -16.59 -10.60
CA ARG A 291 -14.45 -16.22 -11.84
C ARG A 291 -13.41 -15.12 -11.56
N CYS A 292 -12.33 -15.03 -12.33
CA CYS A 292 -11.31 -13.99 -12.21
C CYS A 292 -11.21 -13.14 -13.48
N CYS A 293 -11.26 -11.81 -13.35
CA CYS A 293 -11.05 -10.84 -14.42
C CYS A 293 -9.75 -10.07 -14.20
N LEU A 294 -9.10 -9.65 -15.30
CA LEU A 294 -7.87 -8.88 -15.26
C LEU A 294 -8.16 -7.40 -15.54
N LEU A 295 -7.61 -6.53 -14.71
CA LEU A 295 -7.67 -5.10 -14.87
C LEU A 295 -6.24 -4.56 -15.03
N LEU A 296 -6.07 -3.66 -15.98
CA LEU A 296 -4.85 -2.89 -16.17
C LEU A 296 -5.12 -1.43 -15.81
N LEU A 297 -4.35 -0.94 -14.85
CA LEU A 297 -4.48 0.40 -14.30
C LEU A 297 -3.23 1.19 -14.66
N LYS A 298 -3.40 2.26 -15.44
CA LYS A 298 -2.31 3.13 -15.82
C LYS A 298 -2.53 4.52 -15.25
N TRP A 299 -1.58 4.95 -14.42
CA TRP A 299 -1.53 6.29 -13.87
C TRP A 299 -0.83 7.24 -14.82
N LEU A 300 -1.04 8.53 -14.60
CA LEU A 300 -0.16 9.53 -15.18
C LEU A 300 1.19 9.58 -14.47
N PRO A 301 2.26 9.88 -15.22
CA PRO A 301 3.53 10.37 -14.67
C PRO A 301 3.47 11.84 -14.18
N TYR A 302 2.32 12.50 -14.24
CA TYR A 302 2.09 13.89 -13.79
C TYR A 302 1.75 14.00 -12.30
N ALA A 303 2.61 13.42 -11.48
CA ALA A 303 2.91 13.89 -10.12
C ALA A 303 4.34 13.50 -9.74
N VAL A 304 5.21 13.31 -10.74
CA VAL A 304 6.41 12.50 -10.59
C VAL A 304 7.70 13.24 -10.96
N GLU A 305 7.74 14.54 -10.68
CA GLU A 305 9.03 15.22 -10.39
C GLU A 305 9.69 14.68 -9.10
N HIS A 306 8.97 13.86 -8.34
CA HIS A 306 9.44 13.21 -7.11
C HIS A 306 9.72 11.70 -7.25
N LEU A 307 9.88 11.16 -8.47
CA LEU A 307 10.20 9.73 -8.70
C LEU A 307 11.45 9.26 -7.96
N VAL A 308 12.42 10.15 -7.76
CA VAL A 308 13.63 9.83 -7.01
C VAL A 308 13.42 9.89 -5.49
N LEU A 309 12.29 10.46 -5.01
CA LEU A 309 11.82 10.46 -3.62
C LEU A 309 10.70 9.42 -3.38
N GLY A 310 10.65 8.31 -4.15
CA GLY A 310 9.55 7.33 -4.22
C GLY A 310 9.15 6.57 -2.93
N LEU A 311 9.03 7.25 -1.80
CA LEU A 311 8.58 6.78 -0.50
C LEU A 311 7.07 6.95 -0.31
N VAL A 312 6.42 7.89 -1.03
CA VAL A 312 5.18 8.49 -0.52
C VAL A 312 3.89 8.10 -1.26
N TYR A 313 3.93 7.54 -2.48
CA TYR A 313 2.75 7.70 -3.35
C TYR A 313 2.03 6.43 -3.85
N LEU A 314 2.69 5.31 -4.14
CA LEU A 314 1.99 4.21 -4.85
C LEU A 314 0.88 3.54 -4.03
N ASP A 315 1.09 3.31 -2.73
CA ASP A 315 0.08 2.65 -1.87
C ASP A 315 -1.07 3.61 -1.52
N GLY A 316 -0.74 4.89 -1.33
CA GLY A 316 -1.71 5.98 -1.15
C GLY A 316 -2.56 6.25 -2.41
N TRP A 317 -1.99 6.09 -3.61
CA TRP A 317 -2.73 6.19 -4.87
C TRP A 317 -3.69 5.02 -5.07
N ILE A 318 -3.36 3.81 -4.58
CA ILE A 318 -4.30 2.69 -4.64
C ILE A 318 -5.49 2.95 -3.71
N LEU A 319 -5.25 3.52 -2.52
CA LEU A 319 -6.34 3.99 -1.67
C LEU A 319 -7.15 5.10 -2.37
N ALA A 320 -6.52 6.06 -3.04
CA ALA A 320 -7.18 7.10 -3.83
C ALA A 320 -7.98 6.55 -5.02
N TRP A 321 -7.51 5.48 -5.64
CA TRP A 321 -8.19 4.82 -6.75
C TRP A 321 -9.38 4.00 -6.27
N LEU A 322 -9.19 3.18 -5.24
CA LEU A 322 -10.27 2.47 -4.58
C LEU A 322 -11.36 3.48 -4.18
N HIS A 323 -10.97 4.67 -3.72
CA HIS A 323 -11.87 5.76 -3.42
C HIS A 323 -12.61 6.30 -4.64
N SER A 324 -11.86 6.67 -5.70
CA SER A 324 -12.38 7.33 -6.90
C SER A 324 -13.31 6.45 -7.74
N TYR A 325 -13.15 5.12 -7.68
CA TYR A 325 -13.97 4.16 -8.44
C TYR A 325 -15.12 3.55 -7.63
N ASN A 326 -15.55 4.20 -6.54
CA ASN A 326 -16.55 3.67 -5.62
C ASN A 326 -16.23 2.28 -5.01
N ARG A 327 -15.01 1.77 -5.17
CA ARG A 327 -14.63 0.44 -4.65
C ARG A 327 -14.37 0.45 -3.15
N LEU A 328 -13.93 1.58 -2.61
CA LEU A 328 -14.00 1.92 -1.19
C LEU A 328 -15.44 2.27 -0.78
N LEU A 329 -16.31 2.75 -1.67
CA LEU A 329 -17.73 2.99 -1.36
C LEU A 329 -18.57 1.70 -1.26
N LEU A 330 -18.03 0.57 -1.75
CA LEU A 330 -18.53 -0.80 -1.55
C LEU A 330 -17.92 -1.49 -0.30
N LEU A 331 -17.01 -0.82 0.41
CA LEU A 331 -16.52 -1.15 1.76
C LEU A 331 -17.30 -0.37 2.82
#